data_AF-A0A7D6DIQ7-F1
#
_entry.id   AF-A0A7D6DIQ7-F1
#
_cell.length_a   1.000
_cell.length_b   1.000
_cell.length_c   1.000
_cell.angle_alpha   90.00
_cell.angle_beta   90.00
_cell.angle_gamma   90.00
#
_symmetry.space_group_name_H-M   'P 1'
#
loop_
_entity.id
_entity.type
_entity.pdbx_description
1 polymer ?
#
loop_
_entity_poly.entity_id
_entity_poly.type
_entity_poly.pdbx_seq_one_letter_code
_entity_poly.pdbx_strand_id
1 'polypeptide(L)'
;MKTLFAFFVLLFVIPANAAVIDEIAALEKHKTVAVENKLAQQRTVAKAKPQTFRLSTGQVLNITHWQIVHFMKSDCQYCQHFNSLLNATAQQLGIPVFVYSFDGLGDSTFSNVLPVTTDVINDFSMNYHR
;
A
#
# COMPACT_ATOMS: atom_id res chain seq x y z
N MET A 1 -49.76 -15.85 -38.36
CA MET A 1 -49.04 -14.58 -38.63
C MET A 1 -48.74 -13.72 -37.40
N LYS A 2 -49.35 -13.96 -36.23
CA LYS A 2 -49.07 -13.18 -34.99
C LYS A 2 -47.87 -13.68 -34.18
N THR A 3 -47.54 -14.96 -34.29
CA THR A 3 -46.39 -15.61 -33.59
C THR A 3 -45.05 -15.36 -34.27
N LEU A 4 -45.04 -15.08 -35.58
CA LEU A 4 -43.83 -14.75 -36.33
C LEU A 4 -43.30 -13.35 -35.99
N PHE A 5 -44.21 -12.42 -35.66
CA PHE A 5 -43.86 -11.04 -35.27
C PHE A 5 -43.25 -10.99 -33.85
N ALA A 6 -43.70 -11.86 -32.94
CA ALA A 6 -43.16 -11.95 -31.59
C ALA A 6 -41.70 -12.44 -31.55
N PHE A 7 -41.31 -13.31 -32.48
CA PHE A 7 -39.92 -13.78 -32.61
C PHE A 7 -38.98 -12.69 -33.15
N PHE A 8 -39.48 -11.79 -34.00
CA PHE A 8 -38.67 -10.72 -34.59
C PHE A 8 -38.38 -9.58 -33.60
N VAL A 9 -39.26 -9.36 -32.62
CA VAL A 9 -39.08 -8.34 -31.57
C VAL A 9 -38.04 -8.75 -30.52
N LEU A 10 -37.84 -10.05 -30.26
CA LEU A 10 -36.86 -10.53 -29.27
C LEU A 10 -35.40 -10.42 -29.75
N LEU A 11 -35.16 -10.37 -31.07
CA LEU A 11 -33.82 -10.34 -31.66
C LEU A 11 -33.22 -8.93 -31.76
N PHE A 12 -33.97 -7.88 -31.42
CA PHE A 12 -33.54 -6.48 -31.62
C PHE A 12 -32.93 -5.81 -30.37
N VAL A 13 -32.78 -6.53 -29.25
CA VAL A 13 -32.41 -5.92 -27.94
C VAL A 13 -30.90 -5.94 -27.66
N ILE A 14 -30.05 -6.48 -28.54
CA ILE A 14 -28.60 -6.58 -28.23
C ILE A 14 -27.78 -6.25 -29.48
N PRO A 15 -27.34 -4.98 -29.62
CA PRO A 15 -25.89 -4.74 -29.59
C PRO A 15 -25.53 -3.34 -29.05
N ALA A 16 -25.03 -3.23 -27.81
CA ALA A 16 -24.45 -1.97 -27.32
C ALA A 16 -23.22 -2.14 -26.40
N ASN A 17 -22.65 -3.34 -26.27
CA ASN A 17 -21.63 -3.63 -25.23
C ASN A 17 -20.18 -3.71 -25.73
N ALA A 18 -19.89 -3.38 -27.00
CA ALA A 18 -18.54 -3.54 -27.55
C ALA A 18 -17.52 -2.53 -26.97
N ALA A 19 -17.97 -1.31 -26.63
CA ALA A 19 -17.06 -0.25 -26.17
C ALA A 19 -16.65 -0.36 -24.68
N VAL A 20 -17.44 -1.06 -23.86
CA VAL A 20 -17.17 -1.18 -22.41
C VAL A 20 -15.97 -2.10 -22.14
N ILE A 21 -15.80 -3.14 -22.97
CA ILE A 21 -14.72 -4.11 -22.81
C ILE A 21 -13.35 -3.46 -23.07
N ASP A 22 -13.25 -2.61 -24.09
CA ASP A 22 -12.00 -1.89 -24.40
C ASP A 22 -11.64 -0.86 -23.32
N GLU A 23 -12.63 -0.20 -22.72
CA GLU A 23 -12.40 0.75 -21.62
C GLU A 23 -11.90 0.04 -20.35
N ILE A 24 -12.46 -1.13 -20.03
CA ILE A 24 -11.97 -1.97 -18.93
C ILE A 24 -10.53 -2.43 -19.19
N ALA A 25 -10.22 -2.88 -20.41
CA ALA A 25 -8.87 -3.30 -20.78
C ALA A 25 -7.86 -2.14 -20.68
N ALA A 26 -8.26 -0.91 -21.06
CA ALA A 26 -7.44 0.28 -20.92
C ALA A 26 -7.18 0.63 -19.44
N LEU A 27 -8.20 0.53 -18.58
CA LEU A 27 -8.08 0.75 -17.14
C LEU A 27 -7.19 -0.31 -16.45
N GLU A 28 -7.28 -1.58 -16.85
CA GLU A 28 -6.42 -2.66 -16.36
C GLU A 28 -4.95 -2.47 -16.75
N LYS A 29 -4.70 -1.98 -17.97
CA LYS A 29 -3.34 -1.63 -18.42
C LYS A 29 -2.75 -0.49 -17.59
N HIS A 30 -3.53 0.51 -17.20
CA HIS A 30 -3.05 1.59 -16.35
C HIS A 30 -2.79 1.13 -14.90
N LYS A 31 -3.60 0.19 -14.39
CA LYS A 31 -3.41 -0.39 -13.06
C LYS A 31 -2.10 -1.20 -12.97
N THR A 32 -1.79 -1.99 -13.99
CA THR A 32 -0.55 -2.80 -14.02
C THR A 32 0.71 -1.93 -14.06
N VAL A 33 0.74 -0.87 -14.86
CA VAL A 33 1.88 0.07 -14.92
C VAL A 33 2.07 0.84 -13.60
N ALA A 34 0.98 1.26 -12.94
CA ALA A 34 1.05 1.94 -11.65
C ALA A 34 1.56 1.01 -10.53
N VAL A 35 1.13 -0.27 -10.55
CA VAL A 35 1.60 -1.30 -9.61
C VAL A 35 3.06 -1.67 -9.88
N GLU A 36 3.46 -1.80 -11.14
CA GLU A 36 4.83 -2.13 -11.53
C GLU A 36 5.82 -1.02 -11.14
N ASN A 37 5.47 0.25 -11.35
CA ASN A 37 6.29 1.38 -10.90
C ASN A 37 6.38 1.47 -9.37
N LYS A 38 5.30 1.19 -8.63
CA LYS A 38 5.34 1.13 -7.16
C LYS A 38 6.21 -0.03 -6.67
N LEU A 39 6.13 -1.21 -7.28
CA LEU A 39 6.98 -2.36 -6.93
C LEU A 39 8.44 -2.17 -7.36
N ALA A 40 8.71 -1.48 -8.47
CA ALA A 40 10.07 -1.17 -8.89
C ALA A 40 10.78 -0.25 -7.88
N GLN A 41 10.07 0.75 -7.34
CA GLN A 41 10.58 1.61 -6.27
C GLN A 41 10.83 0.84 -4.96
N GLN A 42 10.06 -0.24 -4.72
CA GLN A 42 10.17 -1.09 -3.53
C GLN A 42 11.27 -2.16 -3.64
N ARG A 43 11.72 -2.49 -4.86
CA ARG A 43 12.66 -3.60 -5.14
C ARG A 43 14.13 -3.22 -5.13
N THR A 44 14.48 -1.94 -5.09
CA THR A 44 15.87 -1.53 -4.87
C THR A 44 16.18 -1.54 -3.37
N VAL A 45 16.25 -2.74 -2.77
CA VAL A 45 16.88 -2.89 -1.45
C VAL A 45 18.37 -2.69 -1.67
N ALA A 46 18.82 -1.43 -1.56
CA ALA A 46 20.24 -1.11 -1.55
C ALA A 46 20.92 -1.97 -0.48
N LYS A 47 22.08 -2.56 -0.82
CA LYS A 47 22.83 -3.43 0.08
C LYS A 47 23.06 -2.71 1.41
N ALA A 48 22.37 -3.17 2.46
CA ALA A 48 22.37 -2.49 3.75
C ALA A 48 23.78 -2.43 4.33
N LYS A 49 24.21 -1.22 4.73
CA LYS A 49 25.49 -1.04 5.40
C LYS A 49 25.40 -1.67 6.79
N PRO A 50 26.42 -2.42 7.25
CA PRO A 50 26.43 -2.96 8.60
C PRO A 50 26.19 -1.85 9.63
N GLN A 51 25.16 -2.03 10.46
CA GLN A 51 24.78 -1.07 11.49
C GLN A 51 24.57 -1.81 12.81
N THR A 52 25.16 -1.26 13.87
CA THR A 52 24.99 -1.74 15.23
C THR A 52 24.46 -0.62 16.11
N PHE A 53 23.51 -0.93 16.97
CA PHE A 53 22.94 0.01 17.93
C PHE A 53 23.22 -0.44 19.35
N ARG A 54 23.65 0.47 20.23
CA ARG A 54 23.89 0.17 21.63
C ARG A 54 22.72 0.63 22.48
N LEU A 55 22.09 -0.30 23.18
CA LEU A 55 21.03 -0.03 24.14
C LEU A 55 21.59 0.68 25.38
N SER A 56 20.71 1.38 26.12
CA SER A 56 21.04 1.99 27.42
C SER A 56 21.52 0.97 28.46
N THR A 57 21.09 -0.29 28.32
CA THR A 57 21.55 -1.43 29.15
C THR A 57 22.97 -1.91 28.78
N GLY A 58 23.61 -1.32 27.77
CA GLY A 58 24.96 -1.65 27.30
C GLY A 58 25.03 -2.74 26.25
N GLN A 59 23.92 -3.48 26.03
CA GLN A 59 23.78 -4.50 24.98
C GLN A 59 23.93 -3.88 23.59
N VAL A 60 24.59 -4.60 22.68
CA VAL A 60 24.78 -4.17 21.28
C VAL A 60 23.95 -5.06 20.37
N LEU A 61 23.12 -4.44 19.54
CA LEU A 61 22.23 -5.09 18.59
C LEU A 61 22.72 -4.84 17.16
N ASN A 62 22.64 -5.87 16.32
CA ASN A 62 22.80 -5.70 14.87
C ASN A 62 21.46 -5.31 14.27
N ILE A 63 21.38 -4.09 13.71
CA ILE A 63 20.16 -3.50 13.13
C ILE A 63 20.23 -3.41 11.60
N THR A 64 21.26 -4.00 10.98
CA THR A 64 21.56 -3.89 9.54
C THR A 64 20.36 -4.20 8.63
N HIS A 65 19.50 -5.14 9.03
CA HIS A 65 18.34 -5.57 8.25
C HIS A 65 17.00 -5.21 8.90
N TRP A 66 17.03 -4.28 9.85
CA TRP A 66 15.81 -3.86 10.52
C TRP A 66 15.04 -2.88 9.64
N GLN A 67 13.72 -2.86 9.85
CA GLN A 67 12.81 -1.89 9.28
C GLN A 67 11.78 -1.54 10.34
N ILE A 68 11.27 -0.32 10.30
CA ILE A 68 10.17 0.12 11.15
C ILE A 68 8.89 0.02 10.34
N VAL A 69 7.92 -0.75 10.82
CA VAL A 69 6.55 -0.72 10.28
C VAL A 69 5.74 0.24 11.12
N HIS A 70 5.19 1.27 10.50
CA HIS A 70 4.44 2.34 11.15
C HIS A 70 3.00 2.37 10.65
N PHE A 71 2.05 2.37 11.58
CA PHE A 71 0.62 2.49 11.28
C PHE A 71 0.15 3.88 11.67
N MET A 72 -0.49 4.58 10.74
CA MET A 72 -0.96 5.94 10.95
C MET A 72 -2.35 6.19 10.36
N LYS A 73 -2.88 7.38 10.66
CA LYS A 73 -4.08 7.94 10.06
C LYS A 73 -3.85 9.43 9.84
N SER A 74 -4.21 9.96 8.68
CA SER A 74 -3.83 11.32 8.28
C SER A 74 -4.40 12.43 9.18
N ASP A 75 -5.62 12.23 9.71
CA ASP A 75 -6.33 13.20 10.54
C ASP A 75 -5.93 13.19 12.03
N CYS A 76 -4.98 12.33 12.42
CA CYS A 76 -4.49 12.25 13.79
C CYS A 76 -3.44 13.34 14.07
N GLN A 77 -3.87 14.46 14.66
CA GLN A 77 -2.98 15.60 14.97
C GLN A 77 -1.77 15.23 15.85
N TYR A 78 -1.98 14.40 16.88
CA TYR A 78 -0.88 13.97 17.76
C TYR A 78 0.14 13.08 17.02
N CYS A 79 -0.35 12.24 16.09
CA CYS A 79 0.49 11.34 15.31
C CYS A 79 1.44 12.11 14.38
N GLN A 80 1.02 13.27 13.84
CA GLN A 80 1.84 14.07 12.93
C GLN A 80 3.13 14.58 13.60
N HIS A 81 3.06 14.99 14.87
CA HIS A 81 4.26 15.38 15.62
C HIS A 81 5.22 14.22 15.82
N PHE A 82 4.69 13.04 16.14
CA PHE A 82 5.49 11.82 16.29
C PHE A 82 6.13 11.40 14.96
N ASN A 83 5.41 11.52 13.84
CA ASN A 83 5.89 11.13 12.51
C ASN A 83 7.19 11.84 12.14
N SER A 84 7.28 13.14 12.42
CA SER A 84 8.49 13.94 12.16
C SER A 84 9.69 13.44 12.98
N LEU A 85 9.48 13.16 14.27
CA LEU A 85 10.52 12.62 15.16
C LEU A 85 10.94 11.21 14.73
N LEU A 86 9.98 10.37 14.36
CA LEU A 86 10.22 9.01 13.89
C LEU A 86 11.09 9.03 12.63
N ASN A 87 10.73 9.83 11.63
CA ASN A 87 11.47 9.92 10.38
C ASN A 87 12.91 10.41 10.60
N ALA A 88 13.10 11.45 11.42
CA ALA A 88 14.43 11.95 11.74
C ALA A 88 15.29 10.89 12.45
N THR A 89 14.72 10.19 13.42
CA THR A 89 15.41 9.12 14.16
C THR A 89 15.77 7.95 13.23
N ALA A 90 14.84 7.53 12.38
CA ALA A 90 15.03 6.45 11.42
C ALA A 90 16.14 6.78 10.42
N GLN A 91 16.18 8.02 9.91
CA GLN A 91 17.24 8.50 9.03
C GLN A 91 18.61 8.52 9.73
N GLN A 92 18.67 9.00 10.98
CA GLN A 92 19.91 8.99 11.76
C GLN A 92 20.44 7.56 11.97
N LEU A 93 19.54 6.62 12.22
CA LEU A 93 19.90 5.21 12.39
C LEU A 93 20.12 4.49 11.06
N GLY A 94 19.69 5.07 9.93
CA GLY A 94 19.72 4.42 8.62
C GLY A 94 18.75 3.23 8.51
N ILE A 95 17.64 3.27 9.25
CA ILE A 95 16.59 2.25 9.25
C ILE A 95 15.44 2.74 8.34
N PRO A 96 14.99 1.95 7.35
CA PRO A 96 13.84 2.30 6.53
C PRO A 96 12.53 2.25 7.34
N VAL A 97 11.62 3.17 7.01
CA VAL A 97 10.26 3.20 7.58
C VAL A 97 9.25 2.82 6.50
N PHE A 98 8.42 1.83 6.79
CA PHE A 98 7.34 1.35 5.95
C PHE A 98 5.99 1.73 6.57
N VAL A 99 5.19 2.51 5.85
CA VAL A 99 4.02 3.17 6.44
C VAL A 99 2.72 2.61 5.89
N TYR A 100 1.88 2.12 6.79
CA TYR A 100 0.49 1.78 6.55
C TYR A 100 -0.44 2.89 7.05
N SER A 101 -1.46 3.22 6.27
CA SER A 101 -2.45 4.25 6.60
C SER A 101 -3.86 3.68 6.67
N PHE A 102 -4.56 3.93 7.78
CA PHE A 102 -5.94 3.48 7.99
C PHE A 102 -6.96 4.21 7.11
N ASP A 103 -6.67 5.43 6.68
CA ASP A 103 -7.52 6.17 5.73
C ASP A 103 -6.94 6.22 4.31
N GLY A 104 -5.81 5.52 4.09
CA GLY A 104 -5.11 5.50 2.80
C GLY A 104 -4.44 6.83 2.45
N LEU A 105 -4.47 7.82 3.34
CA LEU A 105 -3.88 9.13 3.17
C LEU A 105 -2.59 9.24 3.99
N GLY A 106 -1.60 9.90 3.40
CA GLY A 106 -0.36 10.27 4.08
C GLY A 106 -0.45 11.62 4.79
N ASP A 107 0.68 12.10 5.30
CA ASP A 107 0.84 13.47 5.79
C ASP A 107 2.08 14.15 5.17
N SER A 108 2.46 15.31 5.70
CA SER A 108 3.63 16.07 5.23
C SER A 108 4.96 15.34 5.44
N THR A 109 5.03 14.40 6.38
CA THR A 109 6.22 13.61 6.68
C THR A 109 6.25 12.31 5.88
N PHE A 110 5.12 11.61 5.81
CA PHE A 110 4.96 10.33 5.12
C PHE A 110 3.88 10.46 4.05
N SER A 111 4.28 10.87 2.86
CA SER A 111 3.37 11.04 1.71
C SER A 111 3.11 9.76 0.93
N ASN A 112 4.04 8.80 0.97
CA ASN A 112 3.89 7.49 0.33
C ASN A 112 3.50 6.44 1.37
N VAL A 113 2.22 6.07 1.37
CA VAL A 113 1.63 5.12 2.31
C VAL A 113 0.90 4.00 1.58
N LEU A 114 0.79 2.85 2.24
CA LEU A 114 -0.09 1.77 1.79
C LEU A 114 -1.37 1.75 2.63
N PRO A 115 -2.55 1.53 2.03
CA PRO A 115 -3.77 1.40 2.81
C PRO A 115 -3.70 0.14 3.69
N VAL A 116 -4.16 0.25 4.94
CA VAL A 116 -4.35 -0.91 5.81
C VAL A 116 -5.49 -1.76 5.25
N THR A 117 -5.21 -3.03 4.97
CA THR A 117 -6.23 -4.03 4.59
C THR A 117 -6.56 -4.93 5.77
N THR A 118 -7.66 -5.68 5.68
CA THR A 118 -8.00 -6.70 6.69
C THR A 118 -6.90 -7.74 6.84
N ASP A 119 -6.23 -8.13 5.74
CA ASP A 119 -5.11 -9.07 5.77
C ASP A 119 -3.93 -8.52 6.58
N VAL A 120 -3.57 -7.25 6.37
CA VAL A 120 -2.53 -6.57 7.14
C VAL A 120 -2.88 -6.53 8.63
N ILE A 121 -4.13 -6.23 8.98
CA ILE A 121 -4.57 -6.26 10.37
C ILE A 121 -4.40 -7.66 10.95
N ASN A 122 -4.80 -8.70 10.23
CA ASN A 122 -4.71 -10.08 10.72
C ASN A 122 -3.25 -10.49 10.97
N ASP A 123 -2.35 -10.19 10.03
CA ASP A 123 -0.93 -10.55 10.14
C ASP A 123 -0.24 -9.88 11.34
N PHE A 124 -0.57 -8.61 11.61
CA PHE A 124 0.04 -7.84 12.69
C PHE A 124 -0.67 -8.01 14.05
N SER A 125 -1.96 -8.37 14.07
CA SER A 125 -2.72 -8.56 15.32
C SER A 125 -2.69 -9.98 15.87
N MET A 126 -2.67 -11.01 15.01
CA MET A 126 -2.69 -12.41 15.47
C MET A 126 -1.36 -12.87 16.12
N ASN A 127 -0.29 -12.10 15.96
CA ASN A 127 0.97 -12.32 16.67
C ASN A 127 1.04 -11.64 18.05
N TYR A 128 0.01 -10.90 18.48
CA TYR A 128 0.01 -10.20 19.78
C TYR A 128 -0.45 -11.08 20.97
N HIS A 129 -0.92 -12.30 20.71
CA HIS A 129 -1.37 -13.26 21.74
C HIS A 129 -0.39 -14.42 22.00
N ARG A 130 0.87 -14.32 21.57
CA ARG A 130 1.90 -15.32 21.89
C ARG A 130 3.06 -14.72 22.65
#